data_AF-A0A9W3SP86-F1
#
_entry.id   AF-A0A9W3SP86-F1
#
_cell.length_a   1.000
_cell.length_b   1.000
_cell.length_c   1.000
_cell.angle_alpha   90.00
_cell.angle_beta   90.00
_cell.angle_gamma   90.00
#
_symmetry.space_group_name_H-M   'P 1'
#
loop_
_entity.id
_entity.type
_entity.pdbx_description
1 polymer ?
#
loop_
_entity_poly.entity_id
_entity_poly.type
_entity_poly.pdbx_seq_one_letter_code
_entity_poly.pdbx_strand_id
1 'polypeptide(L)'
;MSGQIFEVEAFARNGFTVRHAYVDLTGDLIAGILLGQIVYWYLPNEQGKSKLKVKKNGAFWLAKSREDWGSEIRITPKQYDRAIKILIEKGFVNVQTFKFNGAPTHHIQLNIPEINQRVKSILTFGKIPNASLDEMELTERGNSLTKITTKTTTEITTGKDTIPYEEIILYLNEKANKSFKHQTPKNRTLIKARWQEGFILSDFQKVIDQKTVQWLTDARMKQYIRPETLFGTKFESYLNEEPVNHSDGSNGGGTNHAIARKDNRFIEAYDF
;
A
#
# COMPACT_ATOMS: atom_id res chain seq x y z
N MET A 1 -4.31 16.52 -23.42
CA MET A 1 -5.16 16.53 -22.22
C MET A 1 -5.20 15.18 -21.49
N SER A 2 -5.15 14.02 -22.16
CA SER A 2 -5.22 12.72 -21.46
C SER A 2 -3.95 12.32 -20.70
N GLY A 3 -2.73 12.64 -21.15
CA GLY A 3 -1.49 12.29 -20.42
C GLY A 3 -1.40 12.94 -19.03
N GLN A 4 -1.71 14.25 -18.95
CA GLN A 4 -1.63 15.02 -17.71
C GLN A 4 -2.67 14.58 -16.65
N ILE A 5 -3.85 14.10 -17.07
CA ILE A 5 -4.86 13.62 -16.11
C ILE A 5 -4.46 12.28 -15.49
N PHE A 6 -3.75 11.41 -16.23
CA PHE A 6 -3.21 10.17 -15.69
C PHE A 6 -2.07 10.41 -14.70
N GLU A 7 -1.26 11.44 -14.89
CA GLU A 7 -0.22 11.84 -13.92
C GLU A 7 -0.83 12.34 -12.61
N VAL A 8 -1.91 13.12 -12.68
CA VAL A 8 -2.66 13.57 -11.49
C VAL A 8 -3.28 12.39 -10.76
N GLU A 9 -3.89 11.44 -11.48
CA GLU A 9 -4.47 10.24 -10.85
C GLU A 9 -3.39 9.31 -10.30
N ALA A 10 -2.25 9.18 -10.97
CA ALA A 10 -1.09 8.43 -10.47
C ALA A 10 -0.54 9.04 -9.18
N PHE A 11 -0.48 10.37 -9.08
CA PHE A 11 -0.13 11.08 -7.85
C PHE A 11 -1.17 10.84 -6.73
N ALA A 12 -2.45 10.80 -7.08
CA ALA A 12 -3.56 10.63 -6.13
C ALA A 12 -3.80 9.17 -5.69
N ARG A 13 -3.04 8.19 -6.23
CA ARG A 13 -3.18 6.77 -5.85
C ARG A 13 -3.14 6.57 -4.34
N ASN A 14 -2.39 7.42 -3.63
CA ASN A 14 -2.29 7.48 -2.18
C ASN A 14 -3.47 8.22 -1.49
N GLY A 15 -4.64 7.56 -1.31
CA GLY A 15 -5.82 8.03 -0.53
C GLY A 15 -6.44 7.07 0.53
N PHE A 16 -7.20 7.59 1.50
CA PHE A 16 -7.93 6.74 2.47
C PHE A 16 -9.42 6.69 2.12
N THR A 17 -10.09 5.58 2.43
CA THR A 17 -11.53 5.44 2.18
C THR A 17 -12.35 6.13 3.26
N VAL A 18 -13.20 7.09 2.86
CA VAL A 18 -14.19 7.71 3.75
C VAL A 18 -15.46 6.85 3.78
N ARG A 19 -15.88 6.42 4.97
CA ARG A 19 -17.13 5.65 5.15
C ARG A 19 -18.26 6.59 5.55
N HIS A 20 -19.20 6.83 4.64
CA HIS A 20 -20.32 7.75 4.86
C HIS A 20 -21.12 7.43 6.12
N ALA A 21 -21.33 6.15 6.45
CA ALA A 21 -22.05 5.76 7.67
C ALA A 21 -21.44 6.35 8.97
N TYR A 22 -20.11 6.47 9.05
CA TYR A 22 -19.46 7.11 10.21
C TYR A 22 -19.58 8.63 10.17
N VAL A 23 -19.62 9.23 8.97
CA VAL A 23 -19.93 10.65 8.81
C VAL A 23 -21.36 10.92 9.27
N ASP A 24 -22.33 10.10 8.88
CA ASP A 24 -23.73 10.25 9.27
C ASP A 24 -23.94 10.08 10.79
N LEU A 25 -23.26 9.10 11.39
CA LEU A 25 -23.27 8.88 12.85
C LEU A 25 -22.74 10.10 13.63
N THR A 26 -21.69 10.71 13.11
CA THR A 26 -21.01 11.83 13.78
C THR A 26 -21.61 13.19 13.39
N GLY A 27 -22.26 13.31 12.24
CA GLY A 27 -22.72 14.58 11.68
C GLY A 27 -21.57 15.52 11.27
N ASP A 28 -20.33 15.03 11.19
CA ASP A 28 -19.14 15.81 10.84
C ASP A 28 -18.17 14.94 10.03
N LEU A 29 -17.72 15.44 8.88
CA LEU A 29 -16.86 14.69 7.96
C LEU A 29 -15.56 14.23 8.63
N ILE A 30 -14.88 15.13 9.33
CA ILE A 30 -13.57 14.86 9.94
C ILE A 30 -13.75 13.90 11.13
N ALA A 31 -14.78 14.11 11.95
CA ALA A 31 -15.11 13.18 13.03
C ALA A 31 -15.46 11.78 12.51
N GLY A 32 -16.20 11.68 11.40
CA GLY A 32 -16.52 10.42 10.75
C GLY A 32 -15.29 9.69 10.20
N ILE A 33 -14.38 10.42 9.55
CA ILE A 33 -13.09 9.88 9.09
C ILE A 33 -12.27 9.37 10.28
N LEU A 34 -12.15 10.18 11.34
CA LEU A 34 -11.41 9.81 12.55
C LEU A 34 -12.01 8.58 13.22
N LEU A 35 -13.35 8.51 13.36
CA LEU A 35 -14.05 7.36 13.92
C LEU A 35 -13.78 6.09 13.10
N GLY A 36 -13.88 6.18 11.77
CA GLY A 36 -13.59 5.06 10.87
C GLY A 36 -12.16 4.53 11.05
N GLN A 37 -11.19 5.43 11.16
CA GLN A 37 -9.80 5.06 11.38
C GLN A 37 -9.56 4.46 12.78
N ILE A 38 -10.21 4.97 13.82
CA ILE A 38 -10.16 4.36 15.16
C ILE A 38 -10.74 2.94 15.11
N VAL A 39 -11.90 2.74 14.49
CA VAL A 39 -12.52 1.42 14.33
C VAL A 39 -11.57 0.46 13.61
N TYR A 40 -10.89 0.90 12.54
CA TYR A 40 -9.91 0.08 11.83
C TYR A 40 -8.80 -0.48 12.74
N TRP A 41 -8.31 0.32 13.69
CA TRP A 41 -7.30 -0.11 14.67
C TRP A 41 -7.84 -1.09 15.72
N TYR A 42 -9.15 -1.04 16.01
CA TYR A 42 -9.84 -1.98 16.90
C TYR A 42 -10.25 -3.28 16.20
N LEU A 43 -10.30 -3.30 14.86
CA LEU A 43 -10.53 -4.53 14.10
C LEU A 43 -9.31 -5.46 14.17
N PRO A 44 -9.52 -6.78 14.14
CA PRO A 44 -8.42 -7.73 14.06
C PRO A 44 -7.60 -7.52 12.77
N ASN A 45 -6.33 -7.92 12.81
CA ASN A 45 -5.51 -8.06 11.63
C ASN A 45 -5.94 -9.29 10.81
N GLU A 46 -5.28 -9.53 9.67
CA GLU A 46 -5.59 -10.67 8.78
C GLU A 46 -5.44 -12.05 9.44
N GLN A 47 -4.73 -12.12 10.57
CA GLN A 47 -4.54 -13.34 11.36
C GLN A 47 -5.54 -13.43 12.54
N GLY A 48 -6.55 -12.56 12.60
CA GLY A 48 -7.53 -12.53 13.69
C GLY A 48 -7.03 -11.90 15.00
N LYS A 49 -5.80 -11.36 15.03
CA LYS A 49 -5.19 -10.81 16.25
C LYS A 49 -5.44 -9.30 16.35
N SER A 50 -5.57 -8.79 17.58
CA SER A 50 -5.66 -7.35 17.83
C SER A 50 -4.43 -6.60 17.31
N LYS A 51 -4.66 -5.43 16.69
CA LYS A 51 -3.59 -4.51 16.28
C LYS A 51 -3.08 -3.63 17.43
N LEU A 52 -3.88 -3.51 18.49
CA LEU A 52 -3.58 -2.67 19.64
C LEU A 52 -2.53 -3.33 20.54
N LYS A 53 -1.46 -2.60 20.84
CA LYS A 53 -0.35 -3.08 21.67
C LYS A 53 -0.40 -2.57 23.11
N VAL A 54 -1.15 -1.50 23.36
CA VAL A 54 -1.18 -0.85 24.68
C VAL A 54 -2.35 -1.39 25.49
N LYS A 55 -2.08 -1.97 26.65
CA LYS A 55 -3.08 -2.45 27.61
C LYS A 55 -2.92 -1.73 28.94
N LYS A 56 -4.00 -1.15 29.47
CA LYS A 56 -4.05 -0.49 30.78
C LYS A 56 -5.37 -0.78 31.46
N ASN A 57 -5.33 -1.06 32.77
CA ASN A 57 -6.50 -1.39 33.58
C ASN A 57 -7.35 -2.52 32.97
N GLY A 58 -6.71 -3.54 32.42
CA GLY A 58 -7.39 -4.67 31.76
C GLY A 58 -7.92 -4.39 30.34
N ALA A 59 -7.96 -3.14 29.88
CA ALA A 59 -8.49 -2.74 28.59
C ALA A 59 -7.40 -2.39 27.57
N PHE A 60 -7.70 -2.60 26.27
CA PHE A 60 -6.84 -2.17 25.16
C PHE A 60 -7.11 -0.72 24.76
N TRP A 61 -6.03 0.01 24.52
CA TRP A 61 -6.03 1.43 24.15
C TRP A 61 -5.26 1.65 22.86
N LEU A 62 -5.77 2.55 22.02
CA LEU A 62 -5.04 3.10 20.88
C LEU A 62 -4.25 4.33 21.31
N ALA A 63 -2.93 4.20 21.45
CA ALA A 63 -2.04 5.31 21.74
C ALA A 63 -1.53 5.94 20.45
N LYS A 64 -1.83 7.23 20.21
CA LYS A 64 -1.46 7.89 18.95
C LYS A 64 -1.34 9.41 19.09
N SER A 65 -0.30 9.99 18.49
CA SER A 65 -0.08 11.44 18.47
C SER A 65 -0.91 12.16 17.40
N ARG A 66 -0.98 13.50 17.45
CA ARG A 66 -1.71 14.28 16.43
C ARG A 66 -1.04 14.14 15.06
N GLU A 67 0.28 14.09 15.06
CA GLU A 67 1.13 13.97 13.90
C GLU A 67 0.94 12.62 13.21
N ASP A 68 0.77 11.54 13.99
CA ASP A 68 0.43 10.23 13.46
C ASP A 68 -0.97 10.23 12.82
N TRP A 69 -1.94 10.96 13.39
CA TRP A 69 -3.26 11.14 12.76
C TRP A 69 -3.17 11.93 11.46
N GLY A 70 -2.37 13.00 11.43
CA GLY A 70 -2.11 13.76 10.20
C GLY A 70 -1.40 12.94 9.12
N SER A 71 -0.53 12.02 9.53
CA SER A 71 0.17 11.12 8.60
C SER A 71 -0.78 10.08 7.99
N GLU A 72 -1.69 9.50 8.78
CA GLU A 72 -2.59 8.44 8.32
C GLU A 72 -3.81 8.95 7.55
N ILE A 73 -4.45 10.04 8.01
CA ILE A 73 -5.74 10.50 7.47
C ILE A 73 -5.75 11.97 7.09
N ARG A 74 -4.57 12.60 6.97
CA ARG A 74 -4.37 13.97 6.45
C ARG A 74 -5.15 15.06 7.20
N ILE A 75 -5.39 14.88 8.50
CA ILE A 75 -6.02 15.89 9.34
C ILE A 75 -4.98 16.68 10.15
N THR A 76 -5.21 17.97 10.31
CA THR A 76 -4.36 18.83 11.16
C THR A 76 -4.60 18.56 12.65
N PRO A 77 -3.66 18.94 13.55
CA PRO A 77 -3.85 18.82 14.99
C PRO A 77 -5.14 19.48 15.50
N LYS A 78 -5.49 20.67 15.00
CA LYS A 78 -6.73 21.38 15.37
C LYS A 78 -7.98 20.64 14.91
N GLN A 79 -7.95 20.07 13.70
CA GLN A 79 -9.04 19.23 13.20
C GLN A 79 -9.19 17.96 14.03
N TYR A 80 -8.08 17.33 14.42
CA TYR A 80 -8.10 16.21 15.35
C TYR A 80 -8.74 16.60 16.69
N ASP A 81 -8.29 17.69 17.32
CA ASP A 81 -8.80 18.09 18.64
C ASP A 81 -10.31 18.42 18.60
N ARG A 82 -10.79 19.03 17.50
CA ARG A 82 -12.23 19.22 17.27
C ARG A 82 -12.96 17.89 17.08
N ALA A 83 -12.45 17.03 16.21
CA ALA A 83 -13.08 15.76 15.87
C ALA A 83 -13.16 14.82 17.07
N ILE A 84 -12.06 14.67 17.83
CA ILE A 84 -12.04 13.80 19.01
C ILE A 84 -13.00 14.30 20.09
N LYS A 85 -13.16 15.62 20.24
CA LYS A 85 -14.17 16.22 21.14
C LYS A 85 -15.59 15.81 20.75
N ILE A 86 -15.93 15.85 19.46
CA ILE A 86 -17.24 15.39 18.96
C ILE A 86 -17.46 13.91 19.30
N LEU A 87 -16.44 13.06 19.13
CA LEU A 87 -16.55 11.63 19.43
C LEU A 87 -16.73 11.36 20.93
N ILE A 88 -16.08 12.16 21.80
CA ILE A 88 -16.25 12.09 23.25
C ILE A 88 -17.66 12.54 23.65
N GLU A 89 -18.14 13.67 23.13
CA GLU A 89 -19.47 14.20 23.42
C GLU A 89 -20.60 13.24 23.02
N LYS A 90 -20.39 12.47 21.96
CA LYS A 90 -21.31 11.41 21.51
C LYS A 90 -21.14 10.08 22.25
N GLY A 91 -20.19 9.97 23.16
CA GLY A 91 -19.91 8.74 23.92
C GLY A 91 -19.28 7.62 23.11
N PHE A 92 -18.83 7.88 21.88
CA PHE A 92 -18.25 6.87 20.99
C PHE A 92 -16.83 6.46 21.41
N VAL A 93 -16.12 7.34 22.11
CA VAL A 93 -14.77 7.06 22.61
C VAL A 93 -14.56 7.64 24.01
N ASN A 94 -13.72 6.95 24.78
CA ASN A 94 -13.11 7.50 25.99
C ASN A 94 -11.65 7.85 25.68
N VAL A 95 -11.18 9.00 26.16
CA VAL A 95 -9.80 9.44 25.91
C VAL A 95 -9.12 9.78 27.22
N GLN A 96 -7.90 9.26 27.37
CA GLN A 96 -7.02 9.59 28.49
C GLN A 96 -5.64 9.96 27.97
N THR A 97 -4.96 10.87 28.66
CA THR A 97 -3.59 11.27 28.29
C THR A 97 -2.60 10.55 29.18
N PHE A 98 -1.70 9.80 28.57
CA PHE A 98 -0.59 9.15 29.27
C PHE A 98 0.72 9.36 28.52
N LYS A 99 1.85 9.19 29.21
CA LYS A 99 3.15 9.15 28.53
C LYS A 99 3.24 7.90 27.65
N PHE A 100 3.66 8.09 26.41
CA PHE A 100 4.01 7.04 25.44
C PHE A 100 5.24 7.52 24.68
N ASN A 101 6.29 6.70 24.60
CA ASN A 101 7.60 7.09 24.07
C ASN A 101 8.15 8.41 24.66
N GLY A 102 7.95 8.63 25.96
CA GLY A 102 8.41 9.83 26.66
C GLY A 102 7.53 11.08 26.51
N ALA A 103 6.55 11.08 25.59
CA ALA A 103 5.69 12.23 25.33
C ALA A 103 4.23 11.99 25.81
N PRO A 104 3.54 13.02 26.34
CA PRO A 104 2.10 12.94 26.61
C PRO A 104 1.31 12.65 25.33
N THR A 105 0.60 11.53 25.30
CA THR A 105 -0.09 11.01 24.12
C THR A 105 -1.51 10.59 24.48
N HIS A 106 -2.45 10.88 23.58
CA HIS A 106 -3.82 10.43 23.73
C HIS A 106 -3.91 8.91 23.56
N HIS A 107 -4.51 8.27 24.54
CA HIS A 107 -4.92 6.89 24.53
C HIS A 107 -6.43 6.88 24.37
N ILE A 108 -6.90 6.28 23.30
CA ILE A 108 -8.30 6.28 22.90
C ILE A 108 -8.84 4.86 23.11
N GLN A 109 -9.98 4.76 23.79
CA GLN A 109 -10.75 3.54 23.93
C GLN A 109 -12.06 3.67 23.16
N LEU A 110 -12.35 2.72 22.28
CA LEU A 110 -13.59 2.68 21.52
C LEU A 110 -14.74 2.11 22.37
N ASN A 111 -15.88 2.82 22.40
CA ASN A 111 -17.10 2.34 23.05
C ASN A 111 -17.99 1.61 22.03
N ILE A 112 -17.69 0.32 21.82
CA ILE A 112 -18.41 -0.54 20.86
C ILE A 112 -19.91 -0.64 21.20
N PRO A 113 -20.33 -0.83 22.47
CA PRO A 113 -21.76 -0.87 22.82
C PRO A 113 -22.54 0.36 22.36
N GLU A 114 -22.03 1.57 22.61
CA GLU A 114 -22.70 2.82 22.23
C GLU A 114 -22.82 2.97 20.71
N ILE A 115 -21.75 2.67 19.97
CA ILE A 115 -21.76 2.74 18.50
C ILE A 115 -22.80 1.74 17.94
N ASN A 116 -22.84 0.51 18.46
CA ASN A 116 -23.81 -0.49 18.02
C ASN A 116 -25.25 -0.06 18.29
N GLN A 117 -25.51 0.54 19.46
CA GLN A 117 -26.83 1.07 19.79
C GLN A 117 -27.24 2.19 18.81
N ARG A 118 -26.30 3.09 18.47
CA ARG A 118 -26.56 4.17 17.53
C ARG A 118 -26.76 3.69 16.09
N VAL A 119 -26.02 2.68 15.66
CA VAL A 119 -26.23 2.04 14.34
C VAL A 119 -27.61 1.39 14.28
N LYS A 120 -27.99 0.63 15.32
CA LYS A 120 -29.32 0.01 15.40
C LYS A 120 -30.42 1.06 15.32
N SER A 121 -30.34 2.17 16.05
CA SER A 121 -31.37 3.20 15.99
C SER A 121 -31.49 3.82 14.59
N ILE A 122 -30.38 4.14 13.92
CA ILE A 122 -30.41 4.66 12.55
C ILE A 122 -31.08 3.68 11.57
N LEU A 123 -30.76 2.39 11.68
CA LEU A 123 -31.37 1.35 10.84
C LEU A 123 -32.87 1.16 11.12
N THR A 124 -33.32 1.35 12.36
CA THR A 124 -34.74 1.24 12.72
C THR A 124 -35.57 2.45 12.26
N PHE A 125 -34.99 3.66 12.21
CA PHE A 125 -35.70 4.89 11.82
C PHE A 125 -35.66 5.19 10.31
N GLY A 126 -34.74 4.58 9.55
CA GLY A 126 -34.65 4.71 8.09
C GLY A 126 -35.34 3.55 7.38
N LYS A 127 -36.36 3.83 6.55
CA LYS A 127 -37.06 2.86 5.69
C LYS A 127 -36.12 1.86 4.99
N ILE A 128 -35.99 0.64 5.53
CA ILE A 128 -35.77 -0.59 4.75
C ILE A 128 -36.68 -1.67 5.36
N PRO A 129 -37.87 -1.92 4.77
CA PRO A 129 -38.64 -3.12 5.10
C PRO A 129 -37.87 -4.32 4.54
N ASN A 130 -37.58 -5.30 5.39
CA ASN A 130 -36.96 -6.59 5.09
C ASN A 130 -35.44 -6.60 4.87
N ALA A 131 -34.69 -6.48 5.96
CA ALA A 131 -33.61 -7.42 6.21
C ALA A 131 -33.77 -7.92 7.64
N SER A 132 -34.28 -9.14 7.81
CA SER A 132 -34.38 -9.78 9.11
C SER A 132 -32.99 -9.84 9.74
N LEU A 133 -32.84 -9.16 10.87
CA LEU A 133 -31.66 -9.13 11.72
C LEU A 133 -31.60 -10.38 12.63
N ASP A 134 -31.95 -11.54 12.10
CA ASP A 134 -31.68 -12.81 12.76
C ASP A 134 -30.40 -13.37 12.16
N GLU A 135 -29.37 -13.43 13.01
CA GLU A 135 -28.07 -14.07 12.80
C GLU A 135 -27.32 -13.70 11.50
N MET A 136 -26.95 -12.43 11.34
CA MET A 136 -25.73 -12.13 10.59
C MET A 136 -24.53 -12.44 11.48
N GLU A 137 -24.04 -13.69 11.42
CA GLU A 137 -22.75 -14.06 11.98
C GLU A 137 -21.66 -13.08 11.50
N LEU A 138 -21.03 -12.40 12.46
CA LEU A 138 -19.96 -11.41 12.30
C LEU A 138 -18.65 -11.98 11.75
N THR A 139 -18.62 -13.24 11.31
CA THR A 139 -17.41 -14.03 11.08
C THR A 139 -16.83 -13.87 9.68
N GLU A 140 -17.63 -13.57 8.65
CA GLU A 140 -17.14 -13.60 7.26
C GLU A 140 -16.92 -12.23 6.59
N ARG A 141 -17.67 -11.17 6.96
CA ARG A 141 -17.45 -9.82 6.39
C ARG A 141 -16.34 -9.02 7.07
N GLY A 142 -15.95 -9.37 8.29
CA GLY A 142 -14.84 -8.72 9.02
C GLY A 142 -13.52 -8.84 8.28
N ASN A 143 -13.27 -9.98 7.64
CA ASN A 143 -12.05 -10.26 6.88
C ASN A 143 -12.03 -9.58 5.50
N SER A 144 -13.19 -9.43 4.84
CA SER A 144 -13.29 -8.75 3.55
C SER A 144 -13.12 -7.22 3.71
N LEU A 145 -13.72 -6.62 4.75
CA LEU A 145 -13.59 -5.19 5.03
C LEU A 145 -12.18 -4.79 5.50
N THR A 146 -11.53 -5.63 6.32
CA THR A 146 -10.13 -5.40 6.71
C THR A 146 -9.19 -5.60 5.54
N LYS A 147 -9.40 -6.60 4.68
CA LYS A 147 -8.58 -6.82 3.48
C LYS A 147 -8.71 -5.68 2.46
N ILE A 148 -9.91 -5.16 2.20
CA ILE A 148 -10.10 -4.01 1.29
C ILE A 148 -9.51 -2.73 1.88
N THR A 149 -9.79 -2.43 3.15
CA THR A 149 -9.26 -1.21 3.80
C THR A 149 -7.74 -1.28 3.99
N THR A 150 -7.19 -2.48 4.26
CA THR A 150 -5.73 -2.69 4.38
C THR A 150 -5.08 -2.62 3.00
N LYS A 151 -5.61 -3.25 1.95
CA LYS A 151 -5.08 -3.10 0.59
C LYS A 151 -5.08 -1.64 0.12
N THR A 152 -6.20 -0.94 0.28
CA THR A 152 -6.29 0.49 -0.05
C THR A 152 -5.34 1.31 0.84
N THR A 153 -5.27 1.14 2.16
CA THR A 153 -4.35 1.95 2.99
C THR A 153 -2.86 1.58 2.80
N THR A 154 -2.54 0.32 2.51
CA THR A 154 -1.17 -0.19 2.28
C THR A 154 -0.62 0.25 0.94
N GLU A 155 -1.45 0.32 -0.11
CA GLU A 155 -1.06 0.92 -1.40
C GLU A 155 -0.76 2.42 -1.27
N ILE A 156 -1.20 3.04 -0.17
CA ILE A 156 -1.34 4.50 -0.03
C ILE A 156 -0.41 5.10 1.03
N THR A 157 0.11 4.26 1.93
CA THR A 157 1.04 4.65 2.99
C THR A 157 2.45 4.13 2.73
N THR A 158 2.89 4.04 1.48
CA THR A 158 4.33 4.02 1.13
C THR A 158 4.87 5.46 1.17
N GLY A 159 4.93 6.00 2.37
CA GLY A 159 5.29 7.41 2.62
C GLY A 159 6.06 7.59 3.92
N LYS A 160 7.07 6.74 4.18
CA LYS A 160 8.18 7.04 5.11
C LYS A 160 9.31 6.01 4.93
N ASP A 161 10.37 6.34 4.19
CA ASP A 161 11.72 5.76 4.19
C ASP A 161 11.92 4.23 4.27
N THR A 162 10.87 3.43 4.12
CA THR A 162 10.93 1.97 4.19
C THR A 162 10.87 1.43 2.79
N ILE A 163 11.99 0.89 2.34
CA ILE A 163 12.13 0.21 1.05
C ILE A 163 11.08 -0.93 0.98
N PRO A 164 10.20 -0.95 -0.03
CA PRO A 164 9.08 -1.90 -0.15
C PRO A 164 9.56 -3.28 -0.65
N TYR A 165 10.38 -3.95 0.16
CA TYR A 165 10.97 -5.25 -0.21
C TYR A 165 9.94 -6.34 -0.49
N GLU A 166 8.85 -6.35 0.29
CA GLU A 166 7.78 -7.34 0.16
C GLU A 166 7.01 -7.18 -1.14
N GLU A 167 6.55 -5.95 -1.43
CA GLU A 167 5.81 -5.63 -2.64
C GLU A 167 6.60 -5.97 -3.91
N ILE A 168 7.88 -5.56 -3.99
CA ILE A 168 8.74 -5.83 -5.16
C ILE A 168 8.91 -7.33 -5.40
N ILE A 169 9.14 -8.11 -4.33
CA ILE A 169 9.39 -9.55 -4.46
C ILE A 169 8.11 -10.34 -4.71
N LEU A 170 6.99 -9.95 -4.08
CA LEU A 170 5.69 -10.57 -4.37
C LEU A 170 5.27 -10.31 -5.82
N TYR A 171 5.50 -9.11 -6.35
CA TYR A 171 5.21 -8.81 -7.75
C TYR A 171 6.05 -9.66 -8.72
N LEU A 172 7.36 -9.80 -8.46
CA LEU A 172 8.21 -10.70 -9.25
C LEU A 172 7.71 -12.16 -9.21
N ASN A 173 7.32 -12.63 -8.03
CA ASN A 173 6.81 -13.99 -7.85
C ASN A 173 5.52 -14.23 -8.65
N GLU A 174 4.59 -13.27 -8.60
CA GLU A 174 3.34 -13.30 -9.35
C GLU A 174 3.61 -13.37 -10.85
N LYS A 175 4.44 -12.46 -11.38
CA LYS A 175 4.72 -12.36 -12.82
C LYS A 175 5.52 -13.55 -13.36
N ALA A 176 6.48 -14.06 -12.60
CA ALA A 176 7.37 -15.12 -13.05
C ALA A 176 6.92 -16.54 -12.66
N ASN A 177 5.81 -16.66 -11.93
CA ASN A 177 5.38 -17.89 -11.26
C ASN A 177 6.51 -18.52 -10.42
N LYS A 178 7.06 -17.72 -9.49
CA LYS A 178 8.19 -18.08 -8.60
C LYS A 178 7.81 -17.88 -7.13
N SER A 179 8.71 -18.28 -6.23
CA SER A 179 8.49 -18.21 -4.77
C SER A 179 9.71 -17.66 -4.01
N PHE A 180 10.32 -16.58 -4.50
CA PHE A 180 11.41 -15.88 -3.81
C PHE A 180 10.91 -15.26 -2.49
N LYS A 181 11.76 -15.26 -1.46
CA LYS A 181 11.42 -14.67 -0.15
C LYS A 181 11.90 -13.22 -0.08
N HIS A 182 11.02 -12.32 0.37
CA HIS A 182 11.37 -10.91 0.58
C HIS A 182 12.30 -10.69 1.78
N GLN A 183 12.34 -11.64 2.73
CA GLN A 183 13.24 -11.61 3.88
C GLN A 183 14.69 -11.99 3.54
N THR A 184 14.94 -12.57 2.35
CA THR A 184 16.29 -13.00 1.95
C THR A 184 17.25 -11.82 1.92
N PRO A 185 18.36 -11.82 2.69
CA PRO A 185 19.28 -10.69 2.79
C PRO A 185 19.81 -10.22 1.43
N LYS A 186 20.21 -11.16 0.56
CA LYS A 186 20.75 -10.85 -0.77
C LYS A 186 19.75 -10.10 -1.66
N ASN A 187 18.48 -10.51 -1.65
CA ASN A 187 17.42 -9.84 -2.40
C ASN A 187 17.21 -8.41 -1.88
N ARG A 188 17.21 -8.24 -0.56
CA ARG A 188 17.07 -6.93 0.07
C ARG A 188 18.25 -6.01 -0.23
N THR A 189 19.48 -6.53 -0.23
CA THR A 189 20.66 -5.73 -0.58
C THR A 189 20.57 -5.16 -2.00
N LEU A 190 20.15 -5.98 -2.97
CA LEU A 190 20.01 -5.54 -4.37
C LEU A 190 18.92 -4.47 -4.52
N ILE A 191 17.75 -4.70 -3.92
CA ILE A 191 16.64 -3.74 -3.95
C ILE A 191 17.05 -2.43 -3.26
N LYS A 192 17.74 -2.52 -2.10
CA LYS A 192 18.21 -1.36 -1.37
C LYS A 192 19.20 -0.53 -2.19
N ALA A 193 20.13 -1.16 -2.90
CA ALA A 193 21.10 -0.47 -3.74
C ALA A 193 20.40 0.38 -4.80
N ARG A 194 19.46 -0.21 -5.55
CA ARG A 194 18.65 0.51 -6.55
C ARG A 194 17.79 1.61 -5.93
N TRP A 195 17.19 1.36 -4.77
CA TRP A 195 16.40 2.37 -4.06
C TRP A 195 17.24 3.58 -3.64
N GLN A 196 18.48 3.36 -3.20
CA GLN A 196 19.42 4.43 -2.83
C GLN A 196 19.94 5.22 -4.04
N GLU A 197 19.89 4.63 -5.23
CA GLU A 197 20.17 5.30 -6.51
C GLU A 197 19.00 6.19 -6.98
N GLY A 198 17.86 6.16 -6.29
CA GLY A 198 16.69 7.02 -6.56
C GLY A 198 15.55 6.31 -7.30
N PHE A 199 15.67 5.02 -7.59
CA PHE A 199 14.61 4.25 -8.25
C PHE A 199 13.44 3.96 -7.30
N ILE A 200 12.22 4.07 -7.83
CA ILE A 200 10.97 3.89 -7.09
C ILE A 200 10.29 2.57 -7.43
N LEU A 201 9.28 2.18 -6.65
CA LEU A 201 8.56 0.90 -6.81
C LEU A 201 8.12 0.63 -8.26
N SER A 202 7.61 1.65 -8.96
CA SER A 202 7.19 1.51 -10.36
C SER A 202 8.32 1.13 -11.31
N ASP A 203 9.55 1.56 -11.04
CA ASP A 203 10.72 1.20 -11.86
C ASP A 203 11.04 -0.28 -11.72
N PHE A 204 10.97 -0.83 -10.50
CA PHE A 204 11.14 -2.26 -10.26
C PHE A 204 10.04 -3.06 -10.96
N GLN A 205 8.78 -2.62 -10.87
CA GLN A 205 7.66 -3.27 -11.57
C GLN A 205 7.86 -3.26 -13.08
N LYS A 206 8.29 -2.13 -13.66
CA LYS A 206 8.55 -2.00 -15.10
C LYS A 206 9.64 -2.97 -15.58
N VAL A 207 10.77 -3.06 -14.86
CA VAL A 207 11.85 -4.02 -15.18
C VAL A 207 11.34 -5.46 -15.10
N ILE A 208 10.53 -5.79 -14.08
CA ILE A 208 9.94 -7.13 -13.92
C ILE A 208 9.03 -7.43 -15.11
N ASP A 209 8.14 -6.51 -15.48
CA ASP A 209 7.19 -6.72 -16.58
C ASP A 209 7.91 -6.90 -17.92
N GLN A 210 8.87 -6.03 -18.23
CA GLN A 210 9.66 -6.12 -19.47
C GLN A 210 10.41 -7.45 -19.57
N LYS A 211 11.15 -7.83 -18.52
CA LYS A 211 11.94 -9.07 -18.56
C LYS A 211 11.11 -10.32 -18.46
N THR A 212 9.96 -10.28 -17.80
CA THR A 212 9.03 -11.40 -17.80
C THR A 212 8.44 -11.60 -19.20
N VAL A 213 8.00 -10.53 -19.87
CA VAL A 213 7.51 -10.63 -21.26
C VAL A 213 8.60 -11.18 -22.19
N GLN A 214 9.83 -10.66 -22.09
CA GLN A 214 10.92 -11.07 -22.98
C GLN A 214 11.43 -12.50 -22.71
N TRP A 215 11.55 -12.90 -21.44
CA TRP A 215 12.34 -14.08 -21.07
C TRP A 215 11.52 -15.24 -20.53
N LEU A 216 10.26 -15.04 -20.12
CA LEU A 216 9.49 -16.12 -19.47
C LEU A 216 9.12 -17.24 -20.45
N THR A 217 8.89 -16.88 -21.71
CA THR A 217 8.56 -17.79 -22.81
C THR A 217 9.81 -18.39 -23.48
N ASP A 218 10.99 -17.77 -23.33
CA ASP A 218 12.25 -18.30 -23.83
C ASP A 218 12.82 -19.36 -22.86
N ALA A 219 12.94 -20.59 -23.35
CA ALA A 219 13.39 -21.75 -22.58
C ALA A 219 14.79 -21.58 -21.95
N ARG A 220 15.67 -20.80 -22.57
CA ARG A 220 17.03 -20.51 -22.08
C ARG A 220 17.03 -19.32 -21.15
N MET A 221 16.23 -18.29 -21.44
CA MET A 221 16.29 -17.03 -20.72
C MET A 221 15.47 -17.04 -19.42
N LYS A 222 14.41 -17.85 -19.31
CA LYS A 222 13.52 -17.89 -18.14
C LYS A 222 14.22 -18.14 -16.80
N GLN A 223 15.37 -18.80 -16.79
CA GLN A 223 16.16 -19.06 -15.58
C GLN A 223 16.81 -17.79 -14.97
N TYR A 224 16.89 -16.73 -15.77
CA TYR A 224 17.45 -15.44 -15.38
C TYR A 224 16.41 -14.48 -14.80
N ILE A 225 15.14 -14.88 -14.72
CA ILE A 225 14.09 -14.12 -14.03
C ILE A 225 14.23 -14.36 -12.51
N ARG A 226 15.19 -13.66 -11.90
CA ARG A 226 15.50 -13.71 -10.47
C ARG A 226 16.03 -12.37 -9.96
N PRO A 227 15.92 -12.07 -8.66
CA PRO A 227 16.33 -10.78 -8.09
C PRO A 227 17.77 -10.39 -8.43
N GLU A 228 18.70 -11.34 -8.40
CA GLU A 228 20.12 -11.11 -8.72
C GLU A 228 20.35 -10.56 -10.13
N THR A 229 19.56 -11.04 -11.09
CA THR A 229 19.72 -10.62 -12.48
C THR A 229 18.94 -9.35 -12.74
N LEU A 230 17.69 -9.28 -12.29
CA LEU A 230 16.82 -8.14 -12.56
C LEU A 230 17.25 -6.87 -11.82
N PHE A 231 17.68 -7.01 -10.57
CA PHE A 231 18.09 -5.89 -9.71
C PHE A 231 19.62 -5.77 -9.60
N GLY A 232 20.35 -6.43 -10.49
CA GLY A 232 21.80 -6.30 -10.65
C GLY A 232 22.20 -5.00 -11.36
N THR A 233 23.49 -4.85 -11.67
CA THR A 233 24.07 -3.61 -12.23
C THR A 233 23.46 -3.13 -13.56
N LYS A 234 22.70 -3.99 -14.25
CA LYS A 234 22.00 -3.68 -15.50
C LYS A 234 20.58 -3.14 -15.32
N PHE A 235 20.16 -2.85 -14.08
CA PHE A 235 18.79 -2.43 -13.78
C PHE A 235 18.32 -1.22 -14.61
N GLU A 236 19.10 -0.13 -14.64
CA GLU A 236 18.76 1.07 -15.42
C GLU A 236 18.72 0.79 -16.93
N SER A 237 19.64 -0.05 -17.42
CA SER A 237 19.61 -0.49 -18.81
C SER A 237 18.31 -1.22 -19.12
N TYR A 238 17.86 -2.14 -18.26
CA TYR A 238 16.60 -2.84 -18.45
C TYR A 238 15.41 -1.88 -18.40
N LEU A 239 15.40 -0.94 -17.46
CA LEU A 239 14.34 0.05 -17.29
C LEU A 239 14.12 0.91 -18.55
N ASN A 240 15.20 1.17 -19.28
CA ASN A 240 15.24 2.01 -20.48
C ASN A 240 15.21 1.21 -21.79
N GLU A 241 15.10 -0.13 -21.76
CA GLU A 241 14.94 -0.92 -22.97
C GLU A 241 13.59 -0.64 -23.64
N GLU A 242 13.60 -0.60 -24.98
CA GLU A 242 12.38 -0.47 -25.77
C GLU A 242 11.47 -1.69 -25.59
N PRO A 243 10.15 -1.49 -25.48
CA PRO A 243 9.20 -2.59 -25.37
C PRO A 243 9.23 -3.43 -26.65
N VAL A 244 9.47 -4.73 -26.51
CA VAL A 244 9.44 -5.67 -27.62
C VAL A 244 7.98 -5.84 -28.05
N ASN A 245 7.58 -5.16 -29.13
CA ASN A 245 6.36 -5.47 -29.84
C ASN A 245 6.57 -6.83 -30.51
N HIS A 246 5.93 -7.88 -29.98
CA HIS A 246 5.84 -9.15 -30.71
C HIS A 246 4.95 -8.95 -31.95
N SER A 247 5.53 -8.49 -33.04
CA SER A 247 5.03 -8.80 -34.38
C SER A 247 5.50 -10.21 -34.72
N ASP A 248 4.56 -11.15 -34.80
CA ASP A 248 4.78 -12.47 -35.38
C ASP A 248 5.36 -12.33 -36.80
N GLY A 249 6.46 -13.03 -37.08
CA GLY A 249 7.07 -13.01 -38.41
C GLY A 249 8.49 -13.58 -38.51
N SER A 250 8.61 -14.91 -38.46
CA SER A 250 9.50 -15.72 -39.32
C SER A 250 10.93 -15.22 -39.69
N ASN A 251 11.90 -15.99 -39.18
CA ASN A 251 13.06 -16.55 -39.90
C ASN A 251 14.29 -15.68 -40.17
N GLY A 252 15.45 -16.20 -39.79
CA GLY A 252 16.75 -15.59 -40.08
C GLY A 252 17.89 -16.19 -39.25
N GLY A 253 18.22 -17.46 -39.49
CA GLY A 253 19.44 -18.06 -38.99
C GLY A 253 20.68 -17.31 -39.51
N GLY A 254 21.67 -17.14 -38.63
CA GLY A 254 22.94 -16.51 -38.98
C GLY A 254 23.99 -16.80 -37.91
N THR A 255 24.61 -17.98 -38.01
CA THR A 255 25.92 -18.24 -37.43
C THR A 255 26.90 -17.15 -37.87
N ASN A 256 27.76 -16.65 -36.99
CA ASN A 256 29.19 -16.62 -37.30
C ASN A 256 30.07 -16.45 -36.06
N HIS A 257 30.96 -17.42 -35.96
CA HIS A 257 32.24 -17.39 -35.32
C HIS A 257 33.13 -16.30 -35.98
N ALA A 258 34.09 -15.81 -35.21
CA ALA A 258 35.40 -15.32 -35.67
C ALA A 258 35.64 -13.79 -35.84
N ILE A 259 36.62 -13.37 -35.03
CA ILE A 259 37.77 -12.51 -35.37
C ILE A 259 37.64 -10.99 -35.12
N ALA A 260 38.46 -10.59 -34.14
CA ALA A 260 38.95 -9.26 -33.88
C ALA A 260 39.45 -8.52 -35.12
N ARG A 261 39.08 -7.24 -35.23
CA ARG A 261 40.00 -6.19 -35.69
C ARG A 261 39.78 -4.92 -34.88
N LYS A 262 40.87 -4.47 -34.25
CA LYS A 262 41.08 -3.09 -33.81
C LYS A 262 41.15 -2.20 -35.06
N ASP A 263 40.49 -1.06 -35.02
CA ASP A 263 41.10 0.24 -35.32
C ASP A 263 40.09 1.34 -34.95
N ASN A 264 40.40 2.16 -33.95
CA ASN A 264 41.04 3.47 -34.06
C ASN A 264 40.16 4.54 -34.73
N ARG A 265 39.57 5.37 -33.86
CA ARG A 265 39.73 6.83 -33.76
C ARG A 265 39.33 7.74 -34.96
N PHE A 266 38.82 8.92 -34.52
CA PHE A 266 38.66 10.22 -35.21
C PHE A 266 37.35 10.40 -36.00
N ILE A 267 36.38 11.21 -35.50
CA ILE A 267 36.20 12.68 -35.68
C ILE A 267 35.86 12.99 -37.15
N GLU A 268 34.83 13.73 -37.59
CA GLU A 268 34.10 14.93 -37.15
C GLU A 268 32.71 14.90 -37.85
N ALA A 269 31.63 15.33 -37.20
CA ALA A 269 30.86 16.54 -37.53
C ALA A 269 30.78 16.89 -39.03
N TYR A 270 29.56 16.96 -39.58
CA TYR A 270 29.04 18.14 -40.28
C TYR A 270 27.51 18.06 -40.39
N ASP A 271 26.91 19.23 -40.18
CA ASP A 271 25.48 19.55 -40.16
C ASP A 271 24.70 19.10 -41.41
N PHE A 272 23.46 18.63 -41.21
CA PHE A 272 22.21 19.32 -41.56
C PHE A 272 21.03 18.68 -40.81
#